data_AF-A0A9K3P418-F1
#
_entry.id   AF-A0A9K3P418-F1
#
_cell.length_a   1.000
_cell.length_b   1.000
_cell.length_c   1.000
_cell.angle_alpha   90.00
_cell.angle_beta   90.00
_cell.angle_gamma   90.00
#
_symmetry.space_group_name_H-M   'P 1'
#
loop_
_entity.id
_entity.type
_entity.pdbx_description
1 polymer ?
#
loop_
_entity_poly.entity_id
_entity_poly.type
_entity_poly.pdbx_seq_one_letter_code
_entity_poly.pdbx_strand_id
1 'polypeptide(L)'
;MTSIKDIQGDIIKFTNGQERQFDAIVFATGFKSTVRKWLKEDGGLFNEKGMPKHKSPNHWKGENGLYCVGFASAGLFGISNDAKNIANDIFRIVDGK
;
A
#
# COMPACT_ATOMS: atom_id res chain seq x y z
N MET A 1 26.92 4.45 4.18
CA MET A 1 26.08 5.15 3.16
C MET A 1 25.65 6.47 3.76
N THR A 2 25.84 7.57 3.04
CA THR A 2 25.41 8.91 3.49
C THR A 2 23.92 9.05 3.20
N SER A 3 23.08 9.09 4.23
CA SER A 3 21.63 9.29 4.13
C SER A 3 21.22 10.61 4.77
N ILE A 4 20.03 11.09 4.45
CA ILE A 4 19.46 12.27 5.12
C ILE A 4 19.19 11.92 6.58
N LYS A 5 19.68 12.75 7.49
CA LYS A 5 19.43 12.67 8.93
C LYS A 5 18.32 13.64 9.35
N ASP A 6 18.36 14.86 8.83
CA ASP A 6 17.41 15.92 9.16
C ASP A 6 17.28 16.95 8.02
N ILE A 7 16.14 17.64 7.96
CA ILE A 7 15.84 18.70 6.99
C ILE A 7 15.43 19.95 7.77
N GLN A 8 16.24 20.99 7.71
CA GLN A 8 16.03 22.26 8.42
C GLN A 8 15.90 23.39 7.40
N GLY A 9 14.68 23.61 6.91
CA GLY A 9 14.43 24.54 5.81
C GLY A 9 15.10 24.05 4.52
N ASP A 10 16.05 24.82 4.01
CA ASP A 10 16.87 24.53 2.84
C ASP A 10 18.19 23.81 3.18
N ILE A 11 18.51 23.61 4.47
CA ILE A 11 19.70 22.88 4.92
C ILE A 11 19.37 21.41 5.19
N ILE A 12 20.05 20.52 4.49
CA ILE A 12 19.99 19.07 4.71
C ILE A 12 21.19 18.65 5.57
N LYS A 13 20.93 17.97 6.69
CA LYS A 13 21.97 17.30 7.49
C LYS A 13 22.08 15.85 7.10
N PHE A 14 23.28 15.39 6.83
CA PHE A 14 23.57 14.01 6.45
C PHE A 14 24.10 13.20 7.63
N THR A 15 23.96 11.87 7.57
CA THR A 15 24.41 10.97 8.64
C THR A 15 25.92 10.97 8.88
N ASN A 16 26.72 11.46 7.93
CA ASN A 16 28.17 11.65 8.07
C ASN A 16 28.55 13.00 8.72
N GLY A 17 27.57 13.79 9.19
CA GLY A 17 27.79 15.10 9.81
C GLY A 17 27.94 16.26 8.83
N GLN A 18 27.92 16.02 7.51
CA GLN A 18 27.91 17.11 6.53
C GLN A 18 26.55 17.81 6.51
N GLU A 19 26.57 19.13 6.31
CA GLU A 19 25.39 19.94 6.05
C GLU A 19 25.51 20.58 4.67
N ARG A 20 24.43 20.61 3.90
CA ARG A 20 24.40 21.26 2.57
C ARG A 20 23.08 21.97 2.35
N GLN A 21 23.15 23.12 1.69
CA GLN A 21 21.99 23.90 1.28
C GLN A 21 21.47 23.44 -0.10
N PHE A 22 20.16 23.40 -0.28
CA PHE A 22 19.50 23.05 -1.54
C PHE A 22 18.34 24.00 -1.82
N ASP A 23 18.23 24.47 -3.06
CA ASP A 23 17.14 25.37 -3.48
C ASP A 23 15.77 24.69 -3.51
N ALA A 24 15.73 23.36 -3.69
CA ALA A 24 14.50 22.58 -3.75
C ALA A 24 14.72 21.14 -3.28
N ILE A 25 13.66 20.54 -2.71
CA ILE A 25 13.61 19.14 -2.28
C ILE A 25 12.41 18.46 -2.92
N VAL A 26 12.63 17.36 -3.65
CA VAL A 26 11.57 16.56 -4.28
C VAL A 26 11.41 15.24 -3.52
N PHE A 27 10.29 15.08 -2.82
CA PHE A 27 9.96 13.84 -2.12
C PHE A 27 9.41 12.77 -3.07
N ALA A 28 10.30 12.05 -3.75
CA ALA A 28 9.98 10.85 -4.53
C ALA A 28 9.99 9.57 -3.66
N THR A 29 9.51 9.64 -2.41
CA THR A 29 9.58 8.56 -1.41
C THR A 29 8.41 7.58 -1.46
N GLY A 30 7.55 7.71 -2.47
CA GLY A 30 6.38 6.87 -2.67
C GLY A 30 5.20 7.23 -1.76
N PHE A 31 4.25 6.30 -1.63
CA PHE A 31 3.00 6.50 -0.90
C PHE A 31 2.82 5.44 0.19
N LYS A 32 2.07 5.79 1.23
CA LYS A 32 1.62 4.85 2.27
C LYS A 32 0.11 4.67 2.17
N SER A 33 -0.36 3.44 2.33
CA SER A 33 -1.79 3.14 2.39
C SER A 33 -2.46 3.86 3.55
N THR A 34 -3.64 4.44 3.30
CA THR A 34 -4.46 5.08 4.34
C THR A 34 -5.57 4.18 4.86
N VAL A 35 -5.67 2.93 4.38
CA VAL A 35 -6.78 2.02 4.69
C VAL A 35 -7.06 1.87 6.18
N ARG A 36 -6.00 1.79 6.99
CA ARG A 36 -6.10 1.68 8.45
C ARG A 36 -6.72 2.89 9.15
N LYS A 37 -6.78 4.05 8.47
CA LYS A 37 -7.39 5.27 9.03
C LYS A 37 -8.91 5.29 8.87
N TRP A 38 -9.45 4.61 7.87
CA TRP A 38 -10.88 4.66 7.53
C TRP A 38 -11.58 3.30 7.64
N LEU A 39 -10.87 2.19 7.45
CA LEU A 39 -11.37 0.83 7.63
C LEU A 39 -10.90 0.29 8.99
N LYS A 40 -11.82 0.25 9.97
CA LYS A 40 -11.52 -0.17 11.35
C LYS A 40 -11.58 -1.68 11.54
N GLU A 41 -12.58 -2.33 10.95
CA GLU A 41 -12.87 -3.76 11.13
C GLU A 41 -12.67 -4.49 9.80
N ASP A 42 -11.41 -4.79 9.48
CA ASP A 42 -11.02 -5.42 8.21
C ASP A 42 -10.90 -6.94 8.27
N GLY A 43 -11.28 -7.56 9.40
CA GLY A 43 -11.10 -9.00 9.62
C GLY A 43 -9.64 -9.47 9.54
N GLY A 44 -8.68 -8.55 9.70
CA GLY A 44 -7.26 -8.87 9.54
C GLY A 44 -6.79 -8.99 8.08
N LEU A 45 -7.56 -8.50 7.11
CA LEU A 45 -7.21 -8.48 5.69
C LEU A 45 -5.93 -7.69 5.41
N PHE A 46 -5.73 -6.56 6.09
CA PHE A 46 -4.53 -5.74 5.94
C PHE A 46 -3.50 -6.07 7.03
N ASN A 47 -2.25 -5.65 6.82
CA ASN A 47 -1.16 -5.65 7.82
C ASN A 47 -0.98 -4.25 8.41
N GLU A 48 0.03 -4.05 9.27
CA GLU A 48 0.29 -2.77 9.94
C GLU A 48 0.59 -1.62 8.96
N LYS A 49 1.09 -1.93 7.76
CA LYS A 49 1.38 -0.95 6.70
C LYS A 49 0.16 -0.65 5.82
N GLY A 50 -1.01 -1.24 6.12
CA GLY A 50 -2.21 -1.09 5.31
C GLY A 50 -2.12 -1.81 3.96
N MET A 51 -1.30 -2.85 3.86
CA MET A 51 -1.13 -3.71 2.69
C MET A 51 -1.77 -5.08 2.96
N PRO A 52 -2.13 -5.88 1.94
CA PRO A 52 -2.76 -7.18 2.15
C PRO A 52 -1.85 -8.08 2.99
N LYS A 53 -2.43 -8.74 4.00
CA LYS A 53 -1.69 -9.63 4.89
C LYS A 53 -1.35 -10.95 4.21
N HIS A 54 -2.29 -11.46 3.40
CA HIS A 54 -2.09 -12.64 2.58
C HIS A 54 -1.24 -12.33 1.35
N LYS A 55 -0.54 -13.35 0.85
CA LYS A 55 0.24 -13.27 -0.38
C LYS A 55 -0.60 -13.70 -1.59
N SER A 56 -0.16 -13.28 -2.77
CA SER A 56 -0.67 -13.80 -4.04
C SER A 56 -0.63 -15.34 -4.06
N PRO A 57 -1.66 -16.02 -4.61
CA PRO A 57 -2.79 -15.47 -5.38
C PRO A 57 -4.04 -15.11 -4.57
N ASN A 58 -4.04 -15.27 -3.25
CA ASN A 58 -5.24 -15.15 -2.41
C ASN A 58 -5.28 -13.86 -1.57
N HIS A 59 -4.45 -12.87 -1.90
CA HIS A 59 -4.35 -11.62 -1.14
C HIS A 59 -5.58 -10.73 -1.21
N TRP A 60 -6.43 -10.92 -2.22
CA TRP A 60 -7.54 -10.04 -2.56
C TRP A 60 -8.82 -10.31 -1.77
N LYS A 61 -8.94 -11.46 -1.08
CA LYS A 61 -10.17 -11.89 -0.40
C LYS A 61 -10.04 -11.80 1.13
N GLY A 62 -10.97 -11.07 1.76
CA GLY A 62 -11.18 -11.04 3.20
C GLY A 62 -12.46 -11.78 3.61
N GLU A 63 -12.86 -11.58 4.85
CA GLU A 63 -14.07 -12.17 5.43
C GLU A 63 -15.30 -11.30 5.14
N ASN A 64 -16.51 -11.85 5.33
CA ASN A 64 -17.78 -11.13 5.28
C ASN A 64 -18.01 -10.30 3.99
N GLY A 65 -17.53 -10.79 2.85
CA GLY A 65 -17.66 -10.10 1.56
C GLY A 65 -16.74 -8.88 1.38
N LEU A 66 -15.76 -8.70 2.26
CA LEU A 66 -14.72 -7.70 2.10
C LEU A 66 -13.65 -8.18 1.11
N TYR A 67 -13.30 -7.33 0.17
CA TYR A 67 -12.24 -7.57 -0.80
C TYR A 67 -11.26 -6.40 -0.83
N CYS A 68 -10.01 -6.65 -1.21
CA CYS A 68 -9.04 -5.60 -1.49
C CYS A 68 -8.49 -5.73 -2.92
N VAL A 69 -8.53 -4.63 -3.68
CA VAL A 69 -8.15 -4.57 -5.09
C VAL A 69 -6.97 -3.63 -5.24
N GLY A 70 -5.86 -4.07 -5.85
CA GLY A 70 -4.74 -3.19 -6.20
C GLY A 70 -3.83 -2.80 -5.03
N PHE A 71 -4.07 -3.35 -3.84
CA PHE A 71 -3.23 -3.10 -2.66
C PHE A 71 -1.94 -3.94 -2.64
N ALA A 72 -1.75 -4.89 -3.56
CA ALA A 72 -0.58 -5.78 -3.58
C ALA A 72 0.67 -5.19 -4.26
N SER A 73 0.62 -3.95 -4.75
CA SER A 73 1.71 -3.29 -5.50
C SER A 73 2.23 -4.10 -6.70
N ALA A 74 1.36 -4.88 -7.34
CA ALA A 74 1.68 -5.75 -8.47
C ALA A 74 1.41 -5.10 -9.85
N GLY A 75 1.29 -3.76 -9.89
CA GLY A 75 1.07 -2.98 -11.11
C GLY A 75 -0.28 -3.21 -11.78
N LEU A 76 -0.41 -2.73 -13.03
CA LEU A 76 -1.64 -2.79 -13.82
C LEU A 76 -2.13 -4.24 -14.07
N PHE A 77 -1.19 -5.17 -14.23
CA PHE A 77 -1.53 -6.58 -14.38
C PHE A 77 -2.13 -7.15 -13.08
N GLY A 78 -1.50 -6.88 -11.93
CA GLY A 78 -1.97 -7.35 -10.63
C GLY A 78 -3.38 -6.86 -10.30
N ILE A 79 -3.65 -5.56 -10.50
CA ILE A 79 -4.99 -5.01 -10.24
C ILE A 79 -6.06 -5.62 -11.16
N SER A 80 -5.73 -5.92 -12.42
CA SER A 80 -6.66 -6.59 -13.33
C SER A 80 -6.99 -8.00 -12.85
N ASN A 81 -5.98 -8.74 -12.36
CA ASN A 81 -6.16 -10.08 -11.84
C ASN A 81 -7.02 -10.08 -10.57
N ASP A 82 -6.76 -9.15 -9.64
CA ASP A 82 -7.57 -8.98 -8.43
C ASP A 82 -9.03 -8.70 -8.79
N ALA A 83 -9.28 -7.75 -9.69
CA ALA A 83 -10.64 -7.39 -10.12
C ALA A 83 -11.39 -8.57 -10.75
N LYS A 84 -10.73 -9.36 -11.61
CA LYS A 84 -11.33 -10.56 -12.23
C LYS A 84 -11.66 -11.63 -11.18
N ASN A 85 -10.76 -11.87 -10.24
CA ASN A 85 -11.00 -12.85 -9.18
C ASN A 85 -12.17 -12.46 -8.28
N ILE A 86 -12.25 -11.18 -7.91
CA ILE A 86 -13.34 -10.64 -7.09
C ILE A 86 -14.67 -10.71 -7.83
N ALA A 87 -14.71 -10.30 -9.10
CA ALA A 87 -15.93 -10.40 -9.91
C ALA A 87 -16.43 -11.85 -10.02
N ASN A 88 -15.53 -12.80 -10.24
CA ASN A 88 -15.88 -14.22 -10.28
C ASN A 88 -16.37 -14.76 -8.93
N ASP A 89 -15.79 -14.31 -7.82
CA ASP A 89 -16.21 -14.70 -6.47
C ASP A 89 -17.61 -14.15 -6.15
N ILE A 90 -17.87 -12.87 -6.45
CA ILE A 90 -19.18 -12.25 -6.30
C ILE A 90 -20.21 -12.94 -7.18
N PHE A 91 -19.89 -13.22 -8.44
CA PHE A 91 -20.77 -13.95 -9.36
C PHE A 91 -21.17 -15.31 -8.77
N ARG A 92 -20.22 -16.08 -8.24
CA ARG A 92 -20.52 -17.37 -7.59
C ARG A 92 -21.38 -17.25 -6.34
N ILE A 93 -21.27 -16.14 -5.60
CA ILE A 93 -22.09 -15.89 -4.41
C ILE A 93 -23.53 -15.48 -4.80
N VAL A 94 -23.68 -14.68 -5.86
CA VAL A 94 -24.97 -14.13 -6.31
C VAL A 94 -25.75 -15.14 -7.16
N ASP A 95 -25.09 -15.77 -8.12
CA ASP A 95 -25.69 -16.72 -9.09
C ASP A 95 -25.58 -18.18 -8.63
N GLY A 96 -24.89 -18.46 -7.52
CA GLY A 96 -24.88 -19.76 -6.85
C GLY A 96 -26.15 -20.07 -6.05
N LYS A 97 -27.28 -19.44 -6.41
CA LYS A 97 -28.63 -19.83 -6.01
C LYS A 97 -29.25 -20.73 -7.06
#